data_AF-A0A1I5AHR6-F1
#
_entry.id   AF-A0A1I5AHR6-F1
#
_cell.length_a   1.000
_cell.length_b   1.000
_cell.length_c   1.000
_cell.angle_alpha   90.00
_cell.angle_beta   90.00
_cell.angle_gamma   90.00
#
_symmetry.space_group_name_H-M   'P 1'
#
loop_
_entity.id
_entity.type
_entity.pdbx_description
1 polymer ?
#
loop_
_entity_poly.entity_id
_entity_poly.type
_entity_poly.pdbx_seq_one_letter_code
_entity_poly.pdbx_strand_id
1 'polypeptide(L)'
;MLAATVRAAGLLAQIKIVDKACRVPAEPPPLAGLHDHLAGDLNAALQWEPVAVAEGWQDDPHVHAWLRDRAVRDLHGNVRLVATREVAHGWADDPRTLGLLRDRGIRDPDFPVRKAAIRAVADGWPDDPRTLEFLRARATNDREEAVRREALRAVAEGWRDDPKAFAWLRSRAVNDRDDFVRWETVRAVAAARPDDPQTLAWLCDRAADDAHWRVRQGAMRATTDGWPDDPQTLALLRDRAVNDPDLTMRRDALEALAAAHPADPDTQSLLRDRAVNDPVRSVREAASKLSPE
;
A
#
# COMPACT_ATOMS: atom_id res chain seq x y z
N MET A 1 -38.46 24.50 26.79
CA MET A 1 -37.46 25.40 26.16
C MET A 1 -36.13 25.45 26.95
N LEU A 2 -35.66 24.35 27.56
CA LEU A 2 -34.37 24.29 28.26
C LEU A 2 -33.87 22.84 28.36
N ALA A 3 -34.11 22.06 27.30
CA ALA A 3 -33.35 20.88 26.95
C ALA A 3 -32.46 21.30 25.76
N ALA A 4 -31.18 21.60 26.02
CA ALA A 4 -30.09 21.59 25.01
C ALA A 4 -28.76 22.12 25.57
N THR A 5 -28.76 23.08 26.49
CA THR A 5 -27.57 23.95 26.67
C THR A 5 -26.60 23.55 27.79
N VAL A 6 -26.98 22.65 28.72
CA VAL A 6 -26.11 22.32 29.88
C VAL A 6 -25.47 20.92 29.80
N ARG A 7 -25.94 20.03 28.91
CA ARG A 7 -25.23 18.76 28.60
C ARG A 7 -24.18 18.89 27.51
N ALA A 8 -24.07 20.05 26.86
CA ALA A 8 -23.02 20.36 25.89
C ALA A 8 -21.70 20.80 26.56
N ALA A 9 -21.71 21.22 27.84
CA ALA A 9 -20.50 21.71 28.52
C ALA A 9 -19.69 20.61 29.21
N GLY A 10 -20.28 19.44 29.48
CA GLY A 10 -19.66 18.33 30.23
C GLY A 10 -19.03 17.21 29.39
N LEU A 11 -19.22 17.21 28.06
CA LEU A 11 -18.65 16.19 27.16
C LEU A 11 -17.71 16.76 26.08
N LEU A 12 -17.58 18.09 26.00
CA LEU A 12 -16.67 18.78 25.06
C LEU A 12 -15.29 19.10 25.66
N ALA A 13 -15.00 18.62 26.87
CA ALA A 13 -13.72 18.84 27.55
C ALA A 13 -12.69 17.70 27.37
N GLN A 14 -13.00 16.64 26.62
CA GLN A 14 -12.11 15.47 26.48
C GLN A 14 -11.54 15.22 25.09
N ILE A 15 -11.93 15.96 24.05
CA ILE A 15 -11.31 15.82 22.73
C ILE A 15 -11.20 17.20 22.07
N LYS A 16 -10.15 17.93 22.42
CA LYS A 16 -9.55 18.94 21.55
C LYS A 16 -8.07 18.63 21.42
N ILE A 17 -7.78 17.81 20.42
CA ILE A 17 -6.47 17.78 19.77
C ILE A 17 -6.27 19.15 19.09
N VAL A 18 -5.01 19.56 19.02
CA VAL A 18 -4.45 20.74 18.34
C VAL A 18 -4.34 21.99 19.22
N ASP A 19 -3.28 22.01 20.04
CA ASP A 19 -2.36 23.15 19.94
C ASP A 19 -0.92 22.66 19.77
N LYS A 20 -0.23 23.36 18.87
CA LYS A 20 1.00 22.99 18.18
C LYS A 20 2.19 23.41 19.04
N ALA A 21 2.33 22.77 20.19
CA ALA A 21 3.52 22.76 21.04
C ALA A 21 3.34 21.67 22.10
N CYS A 22 3.57 20.40 21.74
CA CYS A 22 3.72 19.35 22.73
C CYS A 22 4.96 19.69 23.56
N ARG A 23 4.76 20.41 24.69
CA ARG A 23 5.71 20.34 25.79
C ARG A 23 5.72 18.88 26.22
N VAL A 24 6.76 18.16 25.82
CA VAL A 24 7.13 16.89 26.44
C VAL A 24 7.02 17.10 27.95
N PRO A 25 6.16 16.37 28.67
CA PRO A 25 6.10 16.49 30.11
C PRO A 25 7.46 16.10 30.71
N ALA A 26 7.93 16.88 31.68
CA ALA A 26 9.25 16.73 32.30
C ALA A 26 9.46 15.37 32.97
N GLU A 27 8.37 14.66 33.29
CA GLU A 27 8.38 13.30 33.79
C GLU A 27 7.45 12.43 32.92
N PRO A 28 7.83 11.16 32.65
CA PRO A 28 6.96 10.24 31.93
C PRO A 28 5.64 10.05 32.69
N PRO A 29 4.47 10.04 32.02
CA PRO A 29 3.24 9.61 32.66
C PRO A 29 3.44 8.17 33.17
N PRO A 30 2.71 7.74 34.20
CA PRO A 30 2.83 6.37 34.70
C PRO A 30 2.65 5.40 33.53
N LEU A 31 3.69 4.62 33.21
CA LEU A 31 3.69 3.67 32.08
C LEU A 31 2.49 2.70 32.16
N ALA A 32 1.98 2.45 33.37
CA ALA A 32 0.73 1.73 33.61
C ALA A 32 -0.51 2.42 33.01
N GLY A 33 -0.67 3.74 33.18
CA GLY A 33 -1.78 4.48 32.59
C GLY A 33 -1.71 4.54 31.06
N LEU A 34 -0.50 4.60 30.50
CA LEU A 34 -0.29 4.51 29.05
C LEU A 34 -0.67 3.13 28.52
N HIS A 35 -0.26 2.05 29.20
CA HIS A 35 -0.69 0.69 28.84
C HIS A 35 -2.21 0.58 28.78
N ASP A 36 -2.91 0.99 29.84
CA ASP A 36 -4.36 0.81 29.94
C ASP A 36 -5.10 1.62 28.87
N HIS A 37 -4.63 2.83 28.57
CA HIS A 37 -5.14 3.64 27.47
C HIS A 37 -4.98 2.93 26.12
N LEU A 38 -3.76 2.47 25.82
CA LEU A 38 -3.46 1.80 24.57
C LEU A 38 -4.22 0.48 24.44
N ALA A 39 -4.34 -0.29 25.50
CA ALA A 39 -5.04 -1.58 25.53
C ALA A 39 -6.55 -1.44 25.32
N GLY A 40 -7.17 -0.39 25.88
CA GLY A 40 -8.62 -0.19 25.88
C GLY A 40 -9.22 0.38 24.58
N ASP A 41 -8.43 1.09 23.77
CA ASP A 41 -8.92 1.75 22.56
C ASP A 41 -7.99 1.53 21.35
N LEU A 42 -8.41 0.63 20.45
CA LEU A 42 -7.68 0.34 19.22
C LEU A 42 -7.61 1.56 18.28
N ASN A 43 -8.66 2.39 18.22
CA ASN A 43 -8.64 3.57 17.36
C ASN A 43 -7.67 4.62 17.89
N ALA A 44 -7.65 4.83 19.21
CA ALA A 44 -6.65 5.69 19.84
C ALA A 44 -5.23 5.17 19.60
N ALA A 45 -5.00 3.86 19.74
CA ALA A 45 -3.69 3.26 19.48
C ALA A 45 -3.26 3.32 18.00
N LEU A 46 -4.21 3.24 17.06
CA LEU A 46 -3.93 3.38 15.62
C LEU A 46 -3.65 4.82 15.20
N GLN A 47 -4.31 5.79 15.84
CA GLN A 47 -4.10 7.24 15.65
C GLN A 47 -2.91 7.78 16.44
N TRP A 48 -2.32 6.96 17.33
CA TRP A 48 -1.14 7.34 18.10
C TRP A 48 0.05 7.52 17.16
N GLU A 49 0.52 8.76 17.04
CA GLU A 49 1.72 9.11 16.30
C GLU A 49 2.95 8.64 17.11
N PRO A 50 3.84 7.81 16.54
CA PRO A 50 4.92 7.12 17.27
C PRO A 50 6.12 8.03 17.65
N VAL A 51 5.84 9.23 18.13
CA VAL A 51 6.83 10.30 18.27
C VAL A 51 6.78 10.91 19.68
N ALA A 52 5.63 10.89 20.35
CA ALA A 52 5.46 11.58 21.62
C ALA A 52 6.27 10.97 22.78
N VAL A 53 6.44 9.65 22.81
CA VAL A 53 7.19 8.95 23.87
C VAL A 53 8.68 8.92 23.53
N ALA A 54 9.01 8.56 22.29
CA ALA A 54 10.37 8.53 21.78
C ALA A 54 11.07 9.90 21.87
N GLU A 55 10.48 10.99 21.34
CA GLU A 55 11.14 12.32 21.39
C GLU A 55 11.26 12.84 22.82
N GLY A 56 10.38 12.42 23.72
CA GLY A 56 10.37 12.89 25.09
C GLY A 56 11.37 12.20 26.01
N TRP A 57 11.55 10.88 25.83
CA TRP A 57 12.27 10.04 26.78
C TRP A 57 13.19 9.01 26.11
N GLN A 58 13.71 9.29 24.91
CA GLN A 58 14.72 8.45 24.24
C GLN A 58 15.94 8.13 25.13
N ASP A 59 16.30 9.07 26.01
CA ASP A 59 17.42 8.93 26.95
C ASP A 59 17.07 8.17 28.23
N ASP A 60 15.79 7.85 28.47
CA ASP A 60 15.36 7.10 29.66
C ASP A 60 15.46 5.58 29.41
N PRO A 61 16.41 4.88 30.05
CA PRO A 61 16.56 3.44 29.88
C PRO A 61 15.36 2.63 30.38
N HIS A 62 14.55 3.16 31.30
CA HIS A 62 13.34 2.50 31.80
C HIS A 62 12.23 2.53 30.76
N VAL A 63 12.04 3.66 30.07
CA VAL A 63 11.06 3.78 28.98
C VAL A 63 11.42 2.83 27.84
N HIS A 64 12.70 2.82 27.44
CA HIS A 64 13.16 1.90 26.42
C HIS A 64 12.98 0.43 26.83
N ALA A 65 13.36 0.06 28.06
CA ALA A 65 13.18 -1.30 28.55
C ALA A 65 11.71 -1.72 28.58
N TRP A 66 10.82 -0.81 28.99
CA TRP A 66 9.39 -1.04 29.03
C TRP A 66 8.81 -1.23 27.62
N LEU A 67 9.13 -0.36 26.67
CA LEU A 67 8.62 -0.47 25.30
C LEU A 67 9.08 -1.78 24.64
N ARG A 68 10.35 -2.17 24.81
CA ARG A 68 10.83 -3.46 24.29
C ARG A 68 10.11 -4.65 24.92
N ASP A 69 9.87 -4.60 26.22
CA ASP A 69 9.13 -5.64 26.94
C ASP A 69 7.69 -5.76 26.43
N ARG A 70 6.99 -4.62 26.30
CA ARG A 70 5.62 -4.57 25.76
C ARG A 70 5.56 -5.05 24.32
N ALA A 71 6.46 -4.59 23.45
CA ALA A 71 6.50 -5.02 22.06
C ALA A 71 6.56 -6.55 21.91
N VAL A 72 7.22 -7.25 22.84
CA VAL A 72 7.40 -8.71 22.78
C VAL A 72 6.29 -9.46 23.52
N ARG A 73 5.93 -9.02 24.73
CA ARG A 73 5.20 -9.83 25.72
C ARG A 73 3.79 -9.35 26.01
N ASP A 74 3.39 -8.19 25.51
CA ASP A 74 2.06 -7.68 25.83
C ASP A 74 0.96 -8.56 25.22
N LEU A 75 -0.12 -8.74 25.96
CA LEU A 75 -1.26 -9.52 25.50
C LEU A 75 -2.06 -8.78 24.43
N HIS A 76 -2.02 -7.44 24.43
CA HIS A 76 -2.82 -6.63 23.53
C HIS A 76 -2.02 -6.19 22.29
N GLY A 77 -2.53 -6.51 21.10
CA GLY A 77 -1.87 -6.22 19.83
C GLY A 77 -1.68 -4.72 19.54
N ASN A 78 -2.58 -3.87 20.04
CA ASN A 78 -2.47 -2.40 19.99
C ASN A 78 -1.28 -1.88 20.81
N VAL A 79 -1.08 -2.39 22.03
CA VAL A 79 0.09 -2.03 22.85
C VAL A 79 1.37 -2.48 22.16
N ARG A 80 1.42 -3.72 21.64
CA ARG A 80 2.58 -4.21 20.89
C ARG A 80 2.85 -3.40 19.63
N LEU A 81 1.80 -2.96 18.92
CA LEU A 81 1.90 -2.13 17.73
C LEU A 81 2.56 -0.79 18.04
N VAL A 82 2.04 -0.06 19.02
CA VAL A 82 2.58 1.24 19.42
C VAL A 82 4.01 1.08 19.94
N ALA A 83 4.25 0.10 20.83
CA ALA A 83 5.59 -0.15 21.34
C ALA A 83 6.60 -0.51 20.24
N THR A 84 6.20 -1.29 19.23
CA THR A 84 7.06 -1.62 18.08
C THR A 84 7.41 -0.37 17.26
N ARG A 85 6.45 0.54 17.05
CA ARG A 85 6.68 1.78 16.30
C ARG A 85 7.57 2.77 17.08
N GLU A 86 7.31 2.96 18.36
CA GLU A 86 8.09 3.84 19.22
C GLU A 86 9.54 3.34 19.37
N VAL A 87 9.76 2.03 19.52
CA VAL A 87 11.12 1.45 19.54
C VAL A 87 11.85 1.67 18.23
N ALA A 88 11.17 1.50 17.09
CA ALA A 88 11.76 1.76 15.79
C ALA A 88 12.17 3.23 15.60
N HIS A 89 11.36 4.15 16.10
CA HIS A 89 11.58 5.59 15.94
C HIS A 89 12.65 6.13 16.90
N GLY A 90 12.52 5.86 18.20
CA GLY A 90 13.38 6.46 19.23
C GLY A 90 14.73 5.79 19.44
N TRP A 91 14.91 4.56 18.95
CA TRP A 91 16.12 3.76 19.22
C TRP A 91 16.66 3.05 17.98
N ALA A 92 16.60 3.71 16.81
CA ALA A 92 17.15 3.16 15.57
C ALA A 92 18.65 2.80 15.67
N ASP A 93 19.42 3.57 16.46
CA ASP A 93 20.85 3.36 16.69
C ASP A 93 21.16 2.23 17.69
N ASP A 94 20.17 1.72 18.45
CA ASP A 94 20.40 0.55 19.30
C ASP A 94 20.52 -0.71 18.41
N PRO A 95 21.65 -1.44 18.47
CA PRO A 95 21.86 -2.63 17.64
C PRO A 95 20.83 -3.75 17.86
N ARG A 96 20.05 -3.69 18.95
CA ARG A 96 18.99 -4.65 19.29
C ARG A 96 17.67 -4.33 18.60
N THR A 97 17.46 -3.09 18.14
CA THR A 97 16.20 -2.63 17.55
C THR A 97 15.87 -3.41 16.29
N LEU A 98 16.80 -3.48 15.33
CA LEU A 98 16.59 -4.25 14.10
C LEU A 98 16.25 -5.73 14.36
N GLY A 99 16.91 -6.33 15.36
CA GLY A 99 16.62 -7.70 15.79
C GLY A 99 15.21 -7.87 16.34
N LEU A 100 14.77 -6.94 17.19
CA LEU A 100 13.40 -6.90 17.72
C LEU A 100 12.38 -6.75 16.59
N LEU A 101 12.57 -5.81 15.67
CA LEU A 101 11.64 -5.57 14.58
C LEU A 101 11.53 -6.78 13.66
N ARG A 102 12.64 -7.44 13.33
CA ARG A 102 12.62 -8.69 12.55
C ARG A 102 11.85 -9.79 13.29
N ASP A 103 12.06 -9.96 14.59
CA ASP A 103 11.35 -10.94 15.40
C ASP A 103 9.83 -10.66 15.44
N ARG A 104 9.42 -9.39 15.63
CA ARG A 104 8.01 -8.98 15.54
C ARG A 104 7.43 -9.23 14.16
N GLY A 105 8.13 -8.81 13.10
CA GLY A 105 7.74 -9.02 11.71
C GLY A 105 7.61 -10.50 11.32
N ILE A 106 8.24 -11.42 12.07
CA ILE A 106 8.14 -12.86 11.84
C ILE A 106 7.05 -13.52 12.68
N ARG A 107 7.02 -13.23 13.98
CA ARG A 107 6.34 -14.07 14.97
C ARG A 107 5.10 -13.44 15.58
N ASP A 108 4.89 -12.14 15.43
CA ASP A 108 3.76 -11.50 16.10
C ASP A 108 2.42 -12.07 15.59
N PRO A 109 1.49 -12.45 16.49
CA PRO A 109 0.20 -13.00 16.07
C PRO A 109 -0.65 -11.97 15.33
N ASP A 110 -0.47 -10.68 15.61
CA ASP A 110 -1.26 -9.60 15.03
C ASP A 110 -0.59 -9.05 13.76
N PHE A 111 -1.29 -9.18 12.63
CA PHE A 111 -0.77 -8.70 11.36
C PHE A 111 -0.48 -7.18 11.32
N PRO A 112 -1.20 -6.30 12.04
CA PRO A 112 -0.84 -4.88 12.10
C PRO A 112 0.56 -4.66 12.69
N VAL A 113 0.94 -5.44 13.71
CA VAL A 113 2.29 -5.38 14.32
C VAL A 113 3.34 -5.87 13.33
N ARG A 114 3.10 -7.02 12.67
CA ARG A 114 4.05 -7.53 11.66
C ARG A 114 4.26 -6.54 10.52
N LYS A 115 3.16 -5.94 10.03
CA LYS A 115 3.17 -4.92 8.99
C LYS A 115 3.96 -3.68 9.41
N ALA A 116 3.73 -3.17 10.63
CA ALA A 116 4.47 -2.02 11.16
C ALA A 116 5.97 -2.31 11.30
N ALA A 117 6.33 -3.50 11.77
CA ALA A 117 7.72 -3.92 11.87
C ALA A 117 8.39 -4.03 10.49
N ILE A 118 7.70 -4.55 9.48
CA ILE A 118 8.21 -4.63 8.10
C ILE A 118 8.48 -3.25 7.53
N ARG A 119 7.55 -2.30 7.70
CA ARG A 119 7.73 -0.92 7.28
C ARG A 119 8.93 -0.29 7.99
N ALA A 120 8.99 -0.39 9.30
CA ALA A 120 10.11 0.13 10.09
C ALA A 120 11.47 -0.43 9.65
N VAL A 121 11.55 -1.74 9.38
CA VAL A 121 12.78 -2.38 8.88
C VAL A 121 13.18 -1.86 7.50
N ALA A 122 12.21 -1.67 6.60
CA ALA A 122 12.47 -1.16 5.26
C ALA A 122 12.94 0.31 5.29
N ASP A 123 12.29 1.15 6.10
CA ASP A 123 12.58 2.58 6.17
C ASP A 123 13.89 2.87 6.92
N GLY A 124 14.15 2.16 8.02
CA GLY A 124 15.29 2.45 8.90
C GLY A 124 16.58 1.72 8.56
N TRP A 125 16.51 0.58 7.86
CA TRP A 125 17.69 -0.25 7.56
C TRP A 125 17.74 -0.76 6.11
N PRO A 126 17.59 0.10 5.09
CA PRO A 126 17.66 -0.31 3.68
C PRO A 126 19.05 -0.87 3.31
N ASP A 127 20.11 -0.36 3.93
CA ASP A 127 21.50 -0.74 3.66
C ASP A 127 21.97 -1.99 4.44
N ASP A 128 21.18 -2.50 5.40
CA ASP A 128 21.53 -3.78 6.05
C ASP A 128 21.36 -4.92 5.02
N PRO A 129 22.41 -5.74 4.79
CA PRO A 129 22.41 -6.72 3.71
C PRO A 129 21.34 -7.81 3.85
N ARG A 130 20.75 -7.98 5.03
CA ARG A 130 19.68 -8.96 5.30
C ARG A 130 18.29 -8.36 5.20
N THR A 131 18.15 -7.04 5.01
CA THR A 131 16.83 -6.40 4.92
C THR A 131 16.05 -6.86 3.70
N LEU A 132 16.67 -6.86 2.52
CA LEU A 132 16.01 -7.34 1.31
C LEU A 132 15.56 -8.81 1.43
N GLU A 133 16.41 -9.67 1.99
CA GLU A 133 16.07 -11.08 2.23
C GLU A 133 14.89 -11.24 3.19
N PHE A 134 14.90 -10.48 4.29
CA PHE A 134 13.80 -10.45 5.25
C PHE A 134 12.49 -10.03 4.58
N LEU A 135 12.49 -8.94 3.81
CA LEU A 135 11.30 -8.45 3.10
C LEU A 135 10.79 -9.48 2.10
N ARG A 136 11.68 -10.09 1.29
CA ARG A 136 11.31 -11.15 0.35
C ARG A 136 10.69 -12.36 1.06
N ALA A 137 11.22 -12.74 2.21
CA ALA A 137 10.68 -13.84 3.00
C ALA A 137 9.27 -13.52 3.52
N ARG A 138 9.01 -12.29 3.98
CA ARG A 138 7.68 -11.85 4.42
C ARG A 138 6.70 -11.75 3.25
N ALA A 139 7.11 -11.15 2.14
CA ALA A 139 6.34 -11.05 0.91
C ALA A 139 5.94 -12.41 0.30
N THR A 140 6.73 -13.46 0.53
CA THR A 140 6.47 -14.80 -0.03
C THR A 140 5.63 -15.65 0.92
N ASN A 141 5.92 -15.60 2.22
CA ASN A 141 5.45 -16.62 3.16
C ASN A 141 4.46 -16.12 4.21
N ASP A 142 4.25 -14.80 4.34
CA ASP A 142 3.32 -14.32 5.36
C ASP A 142 1.88 -14.75 5.05
N ARG A 143 1.20 -15.26 6.09
CA ARG A 143 -0.18 -15.71 5.97
C ARG A 143 -1.12 -14.61 5.54
N GLU A 144 -0.91 -13.37 6.01
CA GLU A 144 -1.77 -12.26 5.67
C GLU A 144 -1.33 -11.53 4.40
N GLU A 145 -2.28 -11.38 3.48
CA GLU A 145 -2.11 -10.60 2.26
C GLU A 145 -1.68 -9.15 2.53
N ALA A 146 -2.22 -8.50 3.56
CA ALA A 146 -1.85 -7.14 3.94
C ALA A 146 -0.35 -7.02 4.33
N VAL A 147 0.24 -8.06 4.90
CA VAL A 147 1.65 -8.12 5.24
C VAL A 147 2.50 -8.38 3.99
N ARG A 148 2.07 -9.32 3.14
CA ARG A 148 2.76 -9.59 1.87
C ARG A 148 2.82 -8.34 0.99
N ARG A 149 1.70 -7.61 0.87
CA ARG A 149 1.60 -6.35 0.12
C ARG A 149 2.55 -5.28 0.65
N GLU A 150 2.64 -5.10 1.96
CA GLU A 150 3.56 -4.12 2.55
C GLU A 150 5.02 -4.45 2.21
N ALA A 151 5.40 -5.73 2.33
CA ALA A 151 6.75 -6.16 2.00
C ALA A 151 7.07 -6.01 0.50
N LEU A 152 6.11 -6.31 -0.39
CA LEU A 152 6.28 -6.12 -1.84
C LEU A 152 6.45 -4.64 -2.20
N ARG A 153 5.65 -3.77 -1.59
CA ARG A 153 5.76 -2.32 -1.75
C ARG A 153 7.11 -1.80 -1.27
N ALA A 154 7.53 -2.21 -0.07
CA ALA A 154 8.83 -1.85 0.49
C ALA A 154 9.99 -2.27 -0.44
N VAL A 155 9.92 -3.47 -1.04
CA VAL A 155 10.95 -3.90 -2.01
C VAL A 155 10.92 -3.03 -3.27
N ALA A 156 9.74 -2.71 -3.80
CA ALA A 156 9.60 -1.87 -5.01
C ALA A 156 10.12 -0.44 -4.78
N GLU A 157 9.91 0.12 -3.59
CA GLU A 157 10.32 1.49 -3.24
C GLU A 157 11.80 1.58 -2.85
N GLY A 158 12.33 0.61 -2.10
CA GLY A 158 13.69 0.64 -1.57
C GLY A 158 14.77 0.11 -2.51
N TRP A 159 14.41 -0.71 -3.51
CA TRP A 159 15.37 -1.36 -4.42
C TRP A 159 15.08 -1.05 -5.90
N ARG A 160 14.74 0.21 -6.20
CA ARG A 160 14.41 0.70 -7.55
C ARG A 160 15.48 0.40 -8.60
N ASP A 161 16.74 0.42 -8.19
CA ASP A 161 17.88 0.21 -9.09
C ASP A 161 18.40 -1.23 -9.11
N ASP A 162 17.78 -2.17 -8.40
CA ASP A 162 18.16 -3.59 -8.42
C ASP A 162 17.31 -4.39 -9.44
N PRO A 163 17.86 -4.77 -10.60
CA PRO A 163 17.12 -5.56 -11.60
C PRO A 163 16.68 -6.93 -11.07
N LYS A 164 17.43 -7.53 -10.12
CA LYS A 164 17.06 -8.82 -9.52
C LYS A 164 15.86 -8.66 -8.59
N ALA A 165 15.76 -7.55 -7.86
CA ALA A 165 14.58 -7.23 -7.07
C ALA A 165 13.34 -7.09 -7.97
N PHE A 166 13.47 -6.41 -9.11
CA PHE A 166 12.36 -6.26 -10.06
C PHE A 166 11.98 -7.55 -10.77
N ALA A 167 12.95 -8.37 -11.18
CA ALA A 167 12.66 -9.70 -11.71
C ALA A 167 11.88 -10.56 -10.69
N TRP A 168 12.27 -10.50 -9.42
CA TRP A 168 11.56 -11.18 -8.34
C TRP A 168 10.16 -10.60 -8.10
N LEU A 169 9.99 -9.27 -8.08
CA LEU A 169 8.67 -8.62 -7.96
C LEU A 169 7.73 -9.00 -9.10
N ARG A 170 8.21 -8.98 -10.35
CA ARG A 170 7.45 -9.44 -11.53
C ARG A 170 7.02 -10.91 -11.38
N SER A 171 7.90 -11.78 -10.88
CA SER A 171 7.55 -13.16 -10.55
C SER A 171 6.48 -13.27 -9.45
N ARG A 172 6.50 -12.39 -8.44
CA ARG A 172 5.46 -12.34 -7.39
C ARG A 172 4.13 -11.85 -7.92
N ALA A 173 4.13 -10.85 -8.80
CA ALA A 173 2.95 -10.35 -9.48
C ALA A 173 2.26 -11.39 -10.38
N VAL A 174 2.94 -12.48 -10.76
CA VAL A 174 2.35 -13.61 -11.49
C VAL A 174 1.93 -14.74 -10.55
N ASN A 175 2.76 -15.06 -9.55
CA ASN A 175 2.66 -16.30 -8.79
C ASN A 175 2.13 -16.11 -7.34
N ASP A 176 1.60 -14.94 -6.97
CA ASP A 176 0.86 -14.84 -5.70
C ASP A 176 -0.49 -15.52 -5.79
N ARG A 177 -0.82 -16.25 -4.73
CA ARG A 177 -2.10 -16.96 -4.58
C ARG A 177 -3.29 -16.01 -4.54
N ASP A 178 -3.03 -14.76 -4.17
CA ASP A 178 -4.03 -13.73 -3.98
C ASP A 178 -3.98 -12.72 -5.13
N ASP A 179 -5.11 -12.55 -5.84
CA ASP A 179 -5.20 -11.63 -6.98
C ASP A 179 -5.00 -10.17 -6.61
N PHE A 180 -5.38 -9.79 -5.38
CA PHE A 180 -5.22 -8.43 -4.89
C PHE A 180 -3.76 -8.12 -4.60
N VAL A 181 -3.01 -9.09 -4.07
CA VAL A 181 -1.55 -8.99 -3.94
C VAL A 181 -0.89 -8.90 -5.31
N ARG A 182 -1.28 -9.73 -6.29
CA ARG A 182 -0.76 -9.63 -7.66
C ARG A 182 -1.02 -8.25 -8.26
N TRP A 183 -2.25 -7.75 -8.17
CA TRP A 183 -2.66 -6.43 -8.65
C TRP A 183 -1.88 -5.28 -8.01
N GLU A 184 -1.73 -5.26 -6.68
CA GLU A 184 -0.92 -4.23 -6.00
C GLU A 184 0.56 -4.32 -6.39
N THR A 185 1.09 -5.53 -6.62
CA THR A 185 2.48 -5.70 -7.07
C THR A 185 2.69 -5.14 -8.47
N VAL A 186 1.73 -5.34 -9.39
CA VAL A 186 1.74 -4.71 -10.72
C VAL A 186 1.81 -3.20 -10.61
N ARG A 187 0.97 -2.59 -9.77
CA ARG A 187 0.95 -1.14 -9.56
C ARG A 187 2.25 -0.64 -8.92
N ALA A 188 2.80 -1.35 -7.94
CA ALA A 188 4.06 -0.99 -7.29
C ALA A 188 5.24 -1.05 -8.25
N VAL A 189 5.32 -2.08 -9.10
CA VAL A 189 6.37 -2.20 -10.13
C VAL A 189 6.27 -1.07 -11.16
N ALA A 190 5.05 -0.77 -11.63
CA ALA A 190 4.83 0.32 -12.59
C ALA A 190 5.24 1.68 -12.00
N ALA A 191 4.79 2.00 -10.79
CA ALA A 191 5.08 3.27 -10.14
C ALA A 191 6.58 3.46 -9.84
N ALA A 192 7.31 2.37 -9.59
CA ALA A 192 8.72 2.43 -9.28
C ALA A 192 9.63 2.50 -10.52
N ARG A 193 9.13 2.14 -11.71
CA ARG A 193 9.88 2.11 -12.97
C ARG A 193 9.04 2.64 -14.16
N PRO A 194 8.56 3.91 -14.10
CA PRO A 194 7.69 4.48 -15.11
C PRO A 194 8.38 4.71 -16.47
N ASP A 195 9.71 4.70 -16.51
CA ASP A 195 10.48 4.96 -17.75
C ASP A 195 11.23 3.72 -18.27
N ASP A 196 10.97 2.53 -17.71
CA ASP A 196 11.65 1.28 -18.12
C ASP A 196 10.85 0.57 -19.24
N PRO A 197 11.38 0.46 -20.47
CA PRO A 197 10.71 -0.27 -21.55
C PRO A 197 10.43 -1.75 -21.23
N GLN A 198 11.26 -2.38 -20.37
CA GLN A 198 10.98 -3.73 -19.91
C GLN A 198 9.76 -3.81 -18.98
N THR A 199 9.48 -2.72 -18.25
CA THR A 199 8.27 -2.62 -17.44
C THR A 199 7.05 -2.45 -18.34
N LEU A 200 7.10 -1.61 -19.38
CA LEU A 200 6.02 -1.51 -20.36
C LEU A 200 5.71 -2.87 -21.01
N ALA A 201 6.72 -3.54 -21.57
CA ALA A 201 6.53 -4.84 -22.22
C ALA A 201 5.91 -5.88 -21.26
N TRP A 202 6.35 -5.91 -20.01
CA TRP A 202 5.80 -6.78 -18.99
C TRP A 202 4.36 -6.41 -18.60
N LEU A 203 4.03 -5.12 -18.50
CA LEU A 203 2.68 -4.65 -18.22
C LEU A 203 1.71 -5.01 -19.35
N CYS A 204 2.12 -4.86 -20.63
CA CYS A 204 1.31 -5.28 -21.77
C CYS A 204 0.97 -6.78 -21.72
N ASP A 205 1.97 -7.62 -21.41
CA ASP A 205 1.80 -9.07 -21.23
C ASP A 205 0.84 -9.39 -20.06
N ARG A 206 0.92 -8.66 -18.92
CA ARG A 206 -0.06 -8.79 -17.83
C ARG A 206 -1.46 -8.31 -18.21
N ALA A 207 -1.57 -7.23 -18.97
CA ALA A 207 -2.84 -6.67 -19.41
C ALA A 207 -3.56 -7.57 -20.43
N ALA A 208 -2.81 -8.32 -21.24
CA ALA A 208 -3.36 -9.26 -22.20
C ALA A 208 -3.75 -10.60 -21.56
N ASP A 209 -2.86 -11.19 -20.76
CA ASP A 209 -2.92 -12.63 -20.48
C ASP A 209 -3.11 -13.01 -19.00
N ASP A 210 -3.19 -12.05 -18.05
CA ASP A 210 -3.47 -12.43 -16.65
C ASP A 210 -4.87 -13.03 -16.51
N ALA A 211 -4.94 -14.17 -15.80
CA ALA A 211 -6.19 -14.89 -15.58
C ALA A 211 -7.24 -14.04 -14.85
N HIS A 212 -6.81 -13.14 -13.96
CA HIS A 212 -7.71 -12.32 -13.16
C HIS A 212 -7.90 -10.93 -13.76
N TRP A 213 -9.15 -10.57 -14.07
CA TRP A 213 -9.51 -9.31 -14.74
C TRP A 213 -8.97 -8.06 -14.02
N ARG A 214 -8.93 -8.06 -12.68
CA ARG A 214 -8.41 -6.92 -11.90
C ARG A 214 -6.92 -6.69 -12.12
N VAL A 215 -6.14 -7.76 -12.30
CA VAL A 215 -4.71 -7.66 -12.59
C VAL A 215 -4.52 -7.13 -14.02
N ARG A 216 -5.29 -7.66 -14.99
CA ARG A 216 -5.30 -7.13 -16.36
C ARG A 216 -5.64 -5.64 -16.39
N GLN A 217 -6.68 -5.23 -15.67
CA GLN A 217 -7.12 -3.84 -15.56
C GLN A 217 -6.04 -2.95 -14.92
N GLY A 218 -5.42 -3.40 -13.83
CA GLY A 218 -4.34 -2.67 -13.17
C GLY A 218 -3.13 -2.48 -14.09
N ALA A 219 -2.77 -3.50 -14.85
CA ALA A 219 -1.69 -3.44 -15.82
C ALA A 219 -2.03 -2.50 -16.99
N MET A 220 -3.23 -2.60 -17.55
CA MET A 220 -3.69 -1.73 -18.63
C MET A 220 -3.72 -0.25 -18.20
N ARG A 221 -4.24 0.05 -17.01
CA ARG A 221 -4.21 1.42 -16.46
C ARG A 221 -2.78 1.91 -16.28
N ALA A 222 -1.89 1.07 -15.74
CA ALA A 222 -0.48 1.43 -15.61
C ALA A 222 0.18 1.71 -16.97
N THR A 223 -0.13 0.96 -18.02
CA THR A 223 0.36 1.26 -19.38
C THR A 223 -0.19 2.57 -19.91
N THR A 224 -1.49 2.85 -19.72
CA THR A 224 -2.13 4.10 -20.18
C THR A 224 -1.60 5.32 -19.43
N ASP A 225 -1.39 5.21 -18.12
CA ASP A 225 -0.92 6.32 -17.29
C ASP A 225 0.55 6.65 -17.55
N GLY A 226 1.40 5.63 -17.73
CA GLY A 226 2.85 5.82 -17.92
C GLY A 226 3.27 6.02 -19.37
N TRP A 227 2.55 5.42 -20.33
CA TRP A 227 2.93 5.36 -21.74
C TRP A 227 1.71 5.58 -22.66
N PRO A 228 0.97 6.70 -22.53
CA PRO A 228 -0.28 6.93 -23.26
C PRO A 228 -0.11 6.96 -24.78
N ASP A 229 1.06 7.37 -25.26
CA ASP A 229 1.36 7.54 -26.69
C ASP A 229 2.23 6.40 -27.25
N ASP A 230 2.64 5.44 -26.42
CA ASP A 230 3.50 4.37 -26.88
C ASP A 230 2.74 3.41 -27.83
N PRO A 231 3.32 3.04 -28.98
CA PRO A 231 2.68 2.12 -29.93
C PRO A 231 2.25 0.77 -29.31
N GLN A 232 3.00 0.24 -28.33
CA GLN A 232 2.60 -1.00 -27.62
C GLN A 232 1.37 -0.78 -26.75
N THR A 233 1.26 0.36 -26.07
CA THR A 233 0.06 0.72 -25.29
C THR A 233 -1.14 0.85 -26.21
N LEU A 234 -1.01 1.58 -27.32
CA LEU A 234 -2.11 1.76 -28.27
C LEU A 234 -2.53 0.43 -28.92
N ALA A 235 -1.58 -0.43 -29.28
CA ALA A 235 -1.86 -1.76 -29.80
C ALA A 235 -2.61 -2.63 -28.77
N LEU A 236 -2.16 -2.62 -27.52
CA LEU A 236 -2.83 -3.31 -26.41
C LEU A 236 -4.27 -2.81 -26.25
N LEU A 237 -4.50 -1.50 -26.17
CA LEU A 237 -5.83 -0.94 -25.96
C LEU A 237 -6.77 -1.29 -27.12
N ARG A 238 -6.31 -1.20 -28.37
CA ARG A 238 -7.10 -1.57 -29.54
C ARG A 238 -7.49 -3.04 -29.50
N ASP A 239 -6.54 -3.93 -29.18
CA ASP A 239 -6.79 -5.37 -29.07
C ASP A 239 -7.76 -5.70 -27.93
N ARG A 240 -7.55 -5.13 -26.73
CA ARG A 240 -8.44 -5.35 -25.56
C ARG A 240 -9.85 -4.80 -25.81
N ALA A 241 -10.00 -3.67 -26.48
CA ALA A 241 -11.30 -3.10 -26.84
C ALA A 241 -12.12 -4.01 -27.79
N VAL A 242 -11.48 -4.91 -28.53
CA VAL A 242 -12.16 -5.88 -29.42
C VAL A 242 -12.33 -7.23 -28.73
N ASN A 243 -11.25 -7.74 -28.15
CA ASN A 243 -11.07 -9.17 -27.91
C ASN A 243 -11.07 -9.55 -26.43
N ASP A 244 -11.07 -8.60 -25.48
CA ASP A 244 -11.10 -8.98 -24.06
C ASP A 244 -12.44 -9.66 -23.72
N PRO A 245 -12.43 -10.84 -23.08
CA PRO A 245 -13.67 -11.51 -22.68
C PRO A 245 -14.47 -10.71 -21.64
N ASP A 246 -13.80 -9.88 -20.83
CA ASP A 246 -14.45 -9.05 -19.81
C ASP A 246 -14.95 -7.73 -20.42
N LEU A 247 -16.26 -7.48 -20.28
CA LEU A 247 -16.90 -6.27 -20.81
C LEU A 247 -16.33 -4.98 -20.19
N THR A 248 -15.83 -5.05 -18.95
CA THR A 248 -15.24 -3.90 -18.24
C THR A 248 -13.90 -3.56 -18.87
N MET A 249 -13.09 -4.56 -19.21
CA MET A 249 -11.83 -4.36 -19.91
C MET A 249 -12.04 -3.73 -21.29
N ARG A 250 -13.02 -4.21 -22.05
CA ARG A 250 -13.35 -3.60 -23.35
C ARG A 250 -13.76 -2.14 -23.21
N ARG A 251 -14.59 -1.81 -22.20
CA ARG A 251 -15.00 -0.42 -21.91
C ARG A 251 -13.83 0.46 -21.48
N ASP A 252 -13.06 0.02 -20.49
CA ASP A 252 -11.91 0.77 -19.99
C ASP A 252 -10.90 1.04 -21.12
N ALA A 253 -10.71 0.09 -22.05
CA ALA A 253 -9.84 0.28 -23.20
C ALA A 253 -10.36 1.33 -24.20
N LEU A 254 -11.67 1.33 -24.48
CA LEU A 254 -12.31 2.36 -25.32
C LEU A 254 -12.27 3.75 -24.67
N GLU A 255 -12.54 3.82 -23.36
CA GLU A 255 -12.47 5.06 -22.57
C GLU A 255 -11.02 5.61 -22.57
N ALA A 256 -10.02 4.74 -22.38
CA ALA A 256 -8.61 5.12 -22.44
C ALA A 256 -8.18 5.65 -23.81
N LEU A 257 -8.55 4.97 -24.90
CA LEU A 257 -8.26 5.43 -26.26
C LEU A 257 -8.93 6.78 -26.56
N ALA A 258 -10.22 6.91 -26.20
CA ALA A 258 -10.96 8.15 -26.42
C ALA A 258 -10.40 9.33 -25.61
N ALA A 259 -9.91 9.08 -24.39
CA ALA A 259 -9.32 10.11 -23.55
C ALA A 259 -7.94 10.56 -24.05
N ALA A 260 -7.09 9.61 -24.45
CA ALA A 260 -5.73 9.92 -24.92
C ALA A 260 -5.71 10.45 -26.36
N HIS A 261 -6.56 9.90 -27.24
CA HIS A 261 -6.51 10.12 -28.69
C HIS A 261 -7.90 10.35 -29.32
N PRO A 262 -8.68 11.36 -28.88
CA PRO A 262 -10.06 11.57 -29.36
C PRO A 262 -10.18 11.90 -30.85
N ALA A 263 -9.13 12.49 -31.43
CA ALA A 263 -9.09 12.91 -32.84
C ALA A 263 -8.41 11.87 -33.76
N ASP A 264 -7.87 10.78 -33.21
CA ASP A 264 -7.23 9.71 -33.98
C ASP A 264 -8.28 8.97 -34.84
N PRO A 265 -8.12 8.91 -36.18
CA PRO A 265 -9.08 8.23 -37.06
C PRO A 265 -9.30 6.76 -36.70
N ASP A 266 -8.26 6.06 -36.25
CA ASP A 266 -8.36 4.65 -35.85
C ASP A 266 -9.21 4.50 -34.58
N THR A 267 -8.99 5.39 -33.60
CA THR A 267 -9.81 5.47 -32.38
C THR A 267 -11.27 5.76 -32.71
N GLN A 268 -11.56 6.73 -33.57
CA GLN A 268 -12.94 7.03 -33.98
C GLN A 268 -13.60 5.88 -34.75
N SER A 269 -12.85 5.22 -35.64
CA SER A 269 -13.33 4.05 -36.38
C SER A 269 -13.68 2.90 -35.42
N LEU A 270 -12.81 2.64 -34.45
CA LEU A 270 -13.01 1.60 -33.43
C LEU A 270 -14.23 1.89 -32.55
N LEU A 271 -14.41 3.13 -32.11
CA LEU A 271 -15.57 3.54 -31.31
C LEU A 271 -16.89 3.34 -32.08
N ARG A 272 -16.95 3.75 -33.36
CA ARG A 272 -18.13 3.54 -34.21
C ARG A 272 -18.41 2.07 -34.44
N ASP A 273 -17.39 1.26 -34.68
CA ASP A 273 -17.57 -0.20 -34.82
C ASP A 273 -18.10 -0.81 -33.52
N ARG A 274 -17.47 -0.53 -32.37
CA ARG A 274 -17.90 -1.08 -31.08
C ARG A 274 -19.27 -0.61 -30.66
N ALA A 275 -19.71 0.59 -31.05
CA ALA A 275 -21.07 1.08 -30.84
C ALA A 275 -22.14 0.21 -31.52
N VAL A 276 -21.80 -0.48 -32.61
CA VAL A 276 -22.74 -1.31 -33.39
C VAL A 276 -22.52 -2.81 -33.12
N ASN A 277 -21.25 -3.24 -33.10
CA ASN A 277 -20.87 -4.64 -33.25
C ASN A 277 -20.41 -5.30 -31.94
N ASP A 278 -20.21 -4.57 -30.83
CA ASP A 278 -19.86 -5.23 -29.57
C ASP A 278 -21.00 -6.16 -29.12
N PRO A 279 -20.73 -7.40 -28.68
CA PRO A 279 -21.78 -8.33 -28.25
C PRO A 279 -22.59 -7.82 -27.06
N VAL A 280 -21.99 -6.98 -26.20
CA VAL A 280 -22.58 -6.52 -24.95
C VAL A 280 -23.13 -5.10 -25.10
N ARG A 281 -24.42 -4.93 -24.80
CA ARG A 281 -25.14 -3.65 -24.92
C ARG A 281 -24.49 -2.50 -24.16
N SER A 282 -24.02 -2.73 -22.94
CA SER A 282 -23.38 -1.67 -22.14
C SER A 282 -22.08 -1.16 -22.74
N VAL A 283 -21.35 -2.00 -23.49
CA VAL A 283 -20.13 -1.60 -24.19
C VAL A 283 -20.50 -0.78 -25.43
N ARG A 284 -21.52 -1.22 -26.18
CA ARG A 284 -22.09 -0.44 -27.31
C ARG A 284 -22.50 0.96 -26.87
N GLU A 285 -23.25 1.07 -25.77
CA GLU A 285 -23.69 2.36 -25.21
C GLU A 285 -22.52 3.24 -24.76
N ALA A 286 -21.46 2.66 -24.18
CA ALA A 286 -20.25 3.41 -23.83
C ALA A 286 -19.54 3.92 -25.09
N ALA A 287 -19.34 3.07 -26.09
CA ALA A 287 -18.71 3.42 -27.36
C ALA A 287 -19.50 4.51 -28.12
N SER A 288 -20.84 4.45 -28.13
CA SER A 288 -21.69 5.48 -28.72
C SER A 288 -21.53 6.85 -28.04
N LYS A 289 -21.41 6.88 -26.71
CA LYS A 289 -21.21 8.13 -25.96
C LYS A 289 -19.84 8.76 -26.20
N LEU A 290 -18.84 7.93 -26.48
CA LEU A 290 -17.46 8.35 -26.74
C LEU A 290 -17.23 8.68 -28.22
N SER A 291 -18.08 8.20 -29.13
CA SER A 291 -17.99 8.48 -30.55
C SER A 291 -18.38 9.95 -30.82
N PRO A 292 -17.51 10.78 -31.41
CA PRO A 292 -17.93 12.08 -31.89
C PRO A 292 -18.97 11.94 -33.00
N GLU A 293 -19.93 12.88 -33.02
CA GLU A 293 -20.97 12.99 -34.07
C GLU A 293 -20.37 13.11 -35.48
#